data_AF-A0A8D0YAW1-F1
#
_entry.id   AF-A0A8D0YAW1-F1
#
_cell.length_a   1.000
_cell.length_b   1.000
_cell.length_c   1.000
_cell.angle_alpha   90.00
_cell.angle_beta   90.00
_cell.angle_gamma   90.00
#
_symmetry.space_group_name_H-M   'P 1'
#
loop_
_entity.id
_entity.type
_entity.pdbx_description
1 polymer ?
#
loop_
_entity_poly.entity_id
_entity_poly.type
_entity_poly.pdbx_seq_one_letter_code
_entity_poly.pdbx_strand_id
1 'polypeptide(L)'
;LDVCMQKIRMCYSPVFEKLKPGYLKEIPEKMKPFSEFLGKRPWFAGDKLTYVDFLAYDVLDLYRIFDPKCLVEFPNLKAFLSRFE
;
A
#
# COMPACT_ATOMS: atom_id res chain seq x y z
N LEU A 1 -5.02 -3.61 -13.70
CA LEU A 1 -3.55 -3.45 -13.57
C LEU A 1 -3.21 -3.49 -12.10
N ASP A 2 -2.30 -4.37 -11.71
CA ASP A 2 -1.80 -4.48 -10.34
C ASP A 2 -1.29 -3.12 -9.82
N VAL A 3 -1.49 -2.88 -8.52
CA VAL A 3 -1.18 -1.61 -7.84
C VAL A 3 0.30 -1.21 -8.00
N CYS A 4 1.21 -2.20 -8.08
CA CYS A 4 2.62 -1.98 -8.34
C CYS A 4 2.86 -1.50 -9.78
N MET A 5 2.23 -2.17 -10.75
CA MET A 5 2.38 -1.85 -12.17
C MET A 5 1.82 -0.47 -12.52
N GLN A 6 0.75 -0.03 -11.84
CA GLN A 6 0.22 1.32 -11.99
C GLN A 6 1.21 2.39 -11.49
N LYS A 7 1.81 2.18 -10.31
CA LYS A 7 2.82 3.08 -9.75
C LYS A 7 4.04 3.18 -10.66
N ILE A 8 4.57 2.05 -11.12
CA ILE A 8 5.73 1.99 -12.02
C ILE A 8 5.46 2.81 -13.28
N ARG A 9 4.31 2.59 -13.95
CA ARG A 9 3.95 3.34 -15.16
C ARG A 9 3.87 4.84 -14.92
N MET A 10 3.36 5.25 -13.77
CA MET A 10 3.24 6.67 -13.40
C MET A 10 4.63 7.28 -13.14
N CYS A 11 5.48 6.63 -12.35
CA CYS A 11 6.83 7.11 -12.01
C CYS A 11 7.75 7.25 -13.24
N TYR A 12 7.63 6.36 -14.24
CA TYR A 12 8.44 6.40 -15.45
C TYR A 12 7.78 7.16 -16.62
N SER A 13 6.60 7.75 -16.40
CA SER A 13 5.92 8.53 -17.43
C SER A 13 6.62 9.89 -17.63
N PRO A 14 6.82 10.34 -18.89
CA PRO A 14 7.37 11.67 -19.17
C PRO A 14 6.45 12.82 -18.70
N VAL A 15 5.21 12.52 -18.33
CA VAL A 15 4.23 13.48 -17.78
C VAL A 15 3.93 13.24 -16.30
N PHE A 16 4.85 12.61 -15.56
CA PHE A 16 4.74 12.30 -14.12
C PHE A 16 4.14 13.42 -13.28
N GLU A 17 4.67 14.65 -13.39
CA GLU A 17 4.23 15.78 -12.57
C GLU A 17 2.74 16.13 -12.76
N LYS A 18 2.19 15.87 -13.94
CA LYS A 18 0.76 16.08 -14.22
C LYS A 18 -0.11 14.94 -13.67
N LEU A 19 0.43 13.72 -13.65
CA LEU A 19 -0.29 12.51 -13.19
C LEU A 19 -0.27 12.35 -11.68
N LYS A 20 0.81 12.78 -11.02
CA LYS A 20 1.05 12.61 -9.58
C LYS A 20 -0.10 13.11 -8.71
N PRO A 21 -0.67 14.32 -8.89
CA PRO A 21 -1.75 14.81 -8.04
C PRO A 21 -3.02 13.95 -8.13
N GLY A 22 -3.34 13.45 -9.32
CA GLY A 22 -4.47 12.53 -9.52
C GLY A 22 -4.21 11.20 -8.83
N TYR A 23 -3.00 10.65 -9.02
CA TYR A 23 -2.60 9.40 -8.41
C TYR A 23 -2.67 9.44 -6.88
N LEU A 24 -2.19 10.53 -6.26
CA LEU A 24 -2.23 10.73 -4.80
C LEU A 24 -3.66 10.67 -4.26
N LYS A 25 -4.64 11.22 -4.98
CA LYS A 25 -6.06 11.18 -4.58
C LYS A 25 -6.66 9.78 -4.63
N GLU A 26 -6.17 8.91 -5.51
CA GLU A 26 -6.63 7.54 -5.66
C GLU A 26 -5.98 6.57 -4.65
N ILE A 27 -4.90 6.97 -3.95
CA ILE A 27 -4.19 6.06 -3.03
C ILE A 27 -5.12 5.50 -1.95
N PRO A 28 -5.94 6.30 -1.24
CA PRO A 28 -6.83 5.77 -0.21
C PRO A 28 -7.79 4.70 -0.75
N GLU A 29 -8.33 4.90 -1.96
CA GLU A 29 -9.20 3.91 -2.62
C GLU A 29 -8.45 2.61 -2.94
N LYS A 30 -7.16 2.69 -3.29
CA LYS A 30 -6.31 1.51 -3.54
C LYS A 30 -5.87 0.81 -2.26
N MET A 31 -5.71 1.54 -1.15
CA MET A 31 -5.31 0.97 0.15
C MET A 31 -6.49 0.33 0.90
N LYS A 32 -7.71 0.83 0.68
CA LYS A 32 -8.92 0.33 1.33
C LYS A 32 -9.12 -1.19 1.19
N PRO A 33 -9.00 -1.81 0.00
CA PRO A 33 -9.09 -3.26 -0.14
C PRO A 33 -8.04 -4.04 0.68
N PHE A 34 -6.82 -3.53 0.82
CA PHE A 34 -5.80 -4.17 1.67
C PHE A 34 -6.20 -4.11 3.14
N SER A 35 -6.72 -2.97 3.59
CA SER A 35 -7.20 -2.80 4.96
C SER A 35 -8.40 -3.71 5.26
N GLU A 36 -9.38 -3.76 4.36
CA GLU A 36 -10.56 -4.62 4.48
C GLU A 36 -10.18 -6.10 4.47
N PHE A 37 -9.25 -6.48 3.59
CA PHE A 37 -8.79 -7.85 3.51
C PHE A 37 -7.99 -8.24 4.76
N LEU A 38 -7.03 -7.44 5.23
CA LEU A 38 -6.31 -7.74 6.47
C LEU A 38 -7.31 -7.85 7.65
N GLY A 39 -8.26 -6.94 7.71
CA GLY A 39 -9.30 -6.91 8.74
C GLY A 39 -8.68 -6.84 10.14
N LYS A 40 -8.96 -7.86 10.95
CA LYS A 40 -8.43 -8.01 12.33
C LYS A 40 -7.27 -9.01 12.43
N ARG A 41 -6.87 -9.63 11.32
CA ARG A 41 -5.83 -10.66 11.31
C ARG A 41 -4.45 -10.01 11.53
N PRO A 42 -3.51 -10.69 12.18
CA PRO A 42 -2.14 -10.18 12.31
C PRO A 42 -1.39 -10.20 10.98
N TRP A 43 -1.69 -11.15 10.10
CA TRP A 43 -1.06 -11.36 8.79
C TRP A 43 -2.12 -11.53 7.69
N PHE A 44 -1.75 -11.26 6.44
CA PHE A 44 -2.65 -11.34 5.28
C PHE A 44 -3.18 -12.77 5.05
N ALA A 45 -2.38 -13.79 5.39
CA ALA A 45 -2.77 -15.19 5.26
C ALA A 45 -3.46 -15.78 6.51
N GLY A 46 -3.66 -14.99 7.58
CA GLY A 46 -4.23 -15.48 8.84
C GLY A 46 -3.34 -15.17 10.05
N ASP A 47 -3.12 -16.19 10.88
CA ASP A 47 -2.42 -16.03 12.16
C ASP A 47 -0.91 -16.25 12.08
N LYS A 48 -0.43 -16.81 10.96
CA LYS A 48 0.99 -17.09 10.74
C LYS A 48 1.54 -16.22 9.62
N LEU A 49 2.78 -15.77 9.81
CA LEU A 49 3.54 -15.07 8.79
C LEU A 49 3.77 -16.00 7.59
N THR A 50 3.55 -15.48 6.39
CA THR A 50 3.79 -16.19 5.13
C THR A 50 4.54 -15.29 4.15
N TYR A 51 5.01 -15.85 3.03
CA TYR A 51 5.72 -15.06 2.01
C TYR A 51 4.86 -13.91 1.43
N VAL A 52 3.53 -14.04 1.45
CA VAL A 52 2.61 -13.00 0.94
C VAL A 52 2.70 -11.73 1.79
N ASP A 53 2.99 -11.84 3.08
CA ASP A 53 3.16 -10.70 3.97
C ASP A 53 4.40 -9.87 3.61
N PHE A 54 5.46 -10.50 3.11
CA PHE A 54 6.65 -9.79 2.61
C PHE A 54 6.32 -8.97 1.36
N LEU A 55 5.52 -9.53 0.45
CA LEU A 55 5.05 -8.82 -0.74
C LEU A 55 4.12 -7.66 -0.37
N ALA A 56 3.21 -7.88 0.58
CA ALA A 56 2.32 -6.83 1.07
C ALA A 56 3.09 -5.71 1.77
N TYR A 57 4.11 -6.05 2.57
CA TYR A 57 5.00 -5.09 3.22
C TYR A 57 5.72 -4.21 2.20
N ASP A 58 6.37 -4.81 1.19
CA ASP A 58 7.10 -4.07 0.17
C ASP A 58 6.19 -3.06 -0.56
N VAL A 59 4.98 -3.50 -0.94
CA VAL A 59 3.98 -2.60 -1.55
C VAL A 59 3.60 -1.47 -0.61
N LEU A 60 3.21 -1.77 0.63
CA LEU A 60 2.74 -0.77 1.59
C LEU A 60 3.85 0.23 1.98
N ASP A 61 5.08 -0.23 2.14
CA ASP A 61 6.22 0.63 2.44
C ASP A 61 6.55 1.54 1.25
N LEU A 62 6.49 1.02 0.03
CA LEU A 62 6.62 1.81 -1.19
C LEU A 62 5.55 2.91 -1.31
N TYR A 63 4.35 2.73 -0.76
CA TYR A 63 3.34 3.79 -0.68
C TYR A 63 3.62 4.77 0.46
N ARG A 64 4.08 4.29 1.62
CA ARG A 64 4.50 5.12 2.76
C ARG A 64 5.63 6.08 2.39
N ILE A 65 6.62 5.62 1.62
CA ILE A 65 7.71 6.47 1.10
C ILE A 65 7.18 7.50 0.10
N PHE A 66 6.22 7.11 -0.74
CA PHE A 66 5.67 8.00 -1.77
C PHE A 66 4.77 9.10 -1.20
N ASP A 67 3.94 8.76 -0.23
CA ASP A 67 3.14 9.69 0.56
C ASP A 67 3.06 9.21 2.02
N PRO A 68 3.81 9.84 2.95
CA PRO A 68 3.81 9.44 4.36
C PRO A 68 2.43 9.48 5.04
N LYS A 69 1.46 10.20 4.46
CA LYS A 69 0.12 10.35 5.02
C LYS A 69 -0.87 9.30 4.50
N CYS A 70 -0.52 8.51 3.48
CA CYS A 70 -1.47 7.64 2.79
C CYS A 70 -2.07 6.51 3.64
N LEU A 71 -1.39 6.11 4.72
CA LEU A 71 -1.85 5.06 5.63
C LEU A 71 -2.50 5.59 6.91
N VAL A 72 -2.66 6.92 7.06
CA VAL A 72 -3.22 7.53 8.28
C VAL A 72 -4.63 7.05 8.57
N GLU A 73 -5.43 6.83 7.52
CA GLU A 73 -6.82 6.39 7.62
C GLU A 73 -6.96 4.87 7.88
N PHE A 74 -5.86 4.11 7.81
CA PHE A 74 -5.86 2.65 7.90
C PHE A 74 -5.00 2.17 9.08
N PRO A 75 -5.52 2.25 10.33
CA PRO A 75 -4.74 1.91 11.52
C PRO A 75 -4.28 0.45 11.55
N ASN A 76 -5.03 -0.47 10.93
CA ASN A 76 -4.63 -1.88 10.84
C ASN A 76 -3.44 -2.11 9.89
N LEU A 77 -3.35 -1.37 8.79
CA LEU A 77 -2.20 -1.42 7.88
C LEU A 77 -0.95 -0.84 8.54
N LYS A 78 -1.09 0.24 9.33
CA LYS A 78 0.01 0.75 10.15
C LYS A 78 0.48 -0.28 11.18
N ALA A 79 -0.46 -0.91 11.88
CA ALA A 79 -0.14 -1.95 12.86
C ALA A 79 0.53 -3.18 12.20
N PHE A 80 0.15 -3.52 10.96
CA PHE A 80 0.83 -4.54 10.17
C PHE A 80 2.28 -4.16 9.87
N LEU A 81 2.53 -2.95 9.35
CA LEU A 81 3.90 -2.48 9.08
C LEU A 81 4.76 -2.48 10.34
N SER A 82 4.25 -1.96 11.46
CA SER A 82 4.97 -1.95 12.74
C SER A 82 5.16 -3.33 13.38
N ARG A 83 4.40 -4.34 12.96
CA ARG A 83 4.59 -5.73 13.40
C ARG A 83 5.64 -6.46 12.57
N PHE A 84 5.76 -6.06 11.31
CA PHE A 84 6.69 -6.65 10.35
C PHE A 84 8.13 -6.14 10.55
N GLU A 85 8.29 -4.87 10.92
CA GLU A 85 9.55 -4.21 11.30
C GLU A 85 10.05 -4.62 12.69
#